data_AF-A0A950X025-F1
#
_entry.id   AF-A0A950X025-F1
#
_cell.length_a   1.000
_cell.length_b   1.000
_cell.length_c   1.000
_cell.angle_alpha   90.00
_cell.angle_beta   90.00
_cell.angle_gamma   90.00
#
_symmetry.space_group_name_H-M   'P 1'
#
loop_
_entity.id
_entity.type
_entity.pdbx_description
1 polymer ?
#
loop_
_entity_poly.entity_id
_entity_poly.type
_entity_poly.pdbx_seq_one_letter_code
_entity_poly.pdbx_strand_id
1 'polypeptide(L)'
;MDTFGLPRAVGNIDTDEFIFGNSSFLRITGMQEEEGSAFTLSGLVKIQDDSSAPARTGQLIPITVESRDQGFIIHGHAAIRQDGLIYLMIPLFGDPSPDFELGRSVGKEQERRRFRNYLHEQLHPGLLSVVSSVESLRARLENENEPTEAALKDIGQRLSHFLRVLEEKF
;
A
#
# COMPACT_ATOMS: atom_id res chain seq x y z
N MET A 1 7.31 -7.47 -13.74
CA MET A 1 7.38 -8.49 -12.67
C MET A 1 7.84 -7.84 -11.37
N ASP A 2 7.44 -6.58 -11.12
CA ASP A 2 8.07 -5.70 -10.12
C ASP A 2 7.22 -5.48 -8.87
N THR A 3 6.29 -6.40 -8.60
CA THR A 3 5.52 -6.43 -7.36
C THR A 3 6.35 -7.02 -6.21
N PHE A 4 6.03 -6.54 -5.02
CA PHE A 4 6.65 -6.90 -3.74
C PHE A 4 6.64 -8.43 -3.53
N GLY A 5 7.77 -9.00 -3.07
CA GLY A 5 7.88 -10.42 -2.74
C GLY A 5 8.21 -11.38 -3.89
N LEU A 6 8.46 -10.88 -5.10
CA LEU A 6 8.98 -11.72 -6.19
C LEU A 6 10.52 -11.77 -6.18
N PRO A 7 11.12 -12.93 -6.52
CA PRO A 7 12.55 -13.03 -6.73
C PRO A 7 13.04 -12.02 -7.78
N ARG A 8 14.07 -11.26 -7.41
CA ARG A 8 14.72 -10.25 -8.27
C ARG A 8 15.95 -10.83 -8.97
N ALA A 9 16.59 -11.81 -8.34
CA ALA A 9 17.68 -12.57 -8.92
C ALA A 9 17.64 -14.04 -8.46
N VAL A 10 18.36 -14.86 -9.20
CA VAL A 10 18.50 -16.30 -8.99
C VAL A 10 19.97 -16.67 -9.08
N GLY A 11 20.41 -17.52 -8.16
CA GLY A 11 21.72 -18.15 -8.20
C GLY A 11 21.64 -19.64 -7.88
N ASN A 12 22.75 -20.33 -8.00
CA ASN A 12 22.93 -21.69 -7.56
C ASN A 12 23.97 -21.71 -6.44
N ILE A 13 23.55 -22.14 -5.24
CA ILE A 13 24.43 -22.18 -4.07
C ILE A 13 25.44 -23.32 -4.13
N ASP A 14 25.08 -24.43 -4.79
CA ASP A 14 25.94 -25.62 -4.86
C ASP A 14 27.13 -25.40 -5.81
N THR A 15 26.91 -24.64 -6.89
CA THR A 15 27.96 -24.26 -7.85
C THR A 15 28.57 -22.88 -7.58
N ASP A 16 28.06 -22.14 -6.59
CA ASP A 16 28.41 -20.75 -6.30
C ASP A 16 28.26 -19.80 -7.51
N GLU A 17 27.27 -20.06 -8.37
CA GLU A 17 27.06 -19.33 -9.63
C GLU A 17 25.88 -18.36 -9.53
N PHE A 18 26.10 -17.12 -9.97
CA PHE A 18 25.00 -16.20 -10.26
C PHE A 18 24.38 -16.57 -11.62
N ILE A 19 23.08 -16.87 -11.65
CA ILE A 19 22.40 -17.31 -12.87
C ILE A 19 21.81 -16.11 -13.60
N PHE A 20 21.01 -15.31 -12.89
CA PHE A 20 20.21 -14.27 -13.52
C PHE A 20 19.77 -13.21 -12.51
N GLY A 21 19.74 -11.94 -12.93
CA GLY A 21 19.08 -10.85 -12.23
C GLY A 21 18.23 -10.04 -13.19
N ASN A 22 17.04 -9.64 -12.76
CA ASN A 22 16.23 -8.73 -13.57
C ASN A 22 16.79 -7.29 -13.52
N SER A 23 16.25 -6.42 -14.37
CA SER A 23 16.67 -5.02 -14.48
C SER A 23 16.64 -4.26 -13.15
N SER A 24 15.67 -4.58 -12.30
CA SER A 24 15.55 -4.02 -10.95
C SER A 24 16.72 -4.41 -10.05
N PHE A 25 17.14 -5.69 -10.08
CA PHE A 25 18.32 -6.16 -9.34
C PHE A 25 19.59 -5.49 -9.86
N LEU A 26 19.82 -5.57 -11.17
CA LEU A 26 21.01 -5.02 -11.84
C LEU A 26 21.19 -3.52 -11.56
N ARG A 27 20.10 -2.74 -11.65
CA ARG A 27 20.11 -1.31 -11.36
C ARG A 27 20.51 -0.99 -9.92
N ILE A 28 20.08 -1.79 -8.97
CA ILE A 28 20.31 -1.54 -7.54
C ILE A 28 21.70 -1.99 -7.10
N THR A 29 22.22 -3.07 -7.69
CA THR A 29 23.58 -3.54 -7.43
C THR A 29 24.64 -2.81 -8.23
N GLY A 30 24.22 -2.02 -9.24
CA GLY A 30 25.12 -1.34 -10.17
C GLY A 30 25.78 -2.27 -11.18
N MET A 31 25.20 -3.46 -11.39
CA MET A 31 25.73 -4.48 -12.29
C MET A 31 25.23 -4.28 -13.72
N GLN A 32 26.08 -4.57 -14.70
CA GLN A 32 25.65 -4.70 -16.09
C GLN A 32 25.19 -6.13 -16.39
N GLU A 33 24.27 -6.28 -17.35
CA GLU A 33 23.70 -7.59 -17.72
C GLU A 33 24.79 -8.56 -18.21
N GLU A 34 25.76 -8.05 -18.97
CA GLU A 34 26.89 -8.81 -19.53
C GLU A 34 27.86 -9.33 -18.47
N GLU A 35 27.90 -8.69 -17.30
CA GLU A 35 28.82 -9.07 -16.22
C GLU A 35 28.23 -10.17 -15.33
N GLY A 36 26.92 -10.43 -15.40
CA GLY A 36 26.22 -11.34 -14.50
C GLY A 36 26.86 -12.73 -14.40
N SER A 37 27.25 -13.32 -15.54
CA SER A 37 27.87 -14.65 -15.59
C SER A 37 29.32 -14.70 -15.09
N ALA A 38 29.99 -13.56 -14.90
CA ALA A 38 31.36 -13.49 -14.43
C ALA A 38 31.48 -13.54 -12.90
N PHE A 39 30.36 -13.47 -12.18
CA PHE A 39 30.36 -13.37 -10.72
C PHE A 39 29.98 -14.66 -10.02
N THR A 40 30.70 -14.93 -8.94
CA THR A 40 30.29 -15.92 -7.96
C THR A 40 29.15 -15.36 -7.11
N LEU A 41 28.22 -16.24 -6.75
CA LEU A 41 27.09 -15.88 -5.90
C LEU A 41 27.58 -15.36 -4.53
N SER A 42 28.57 -16.00 -3.94
CA SER A 42 29.22 -15.63 -2.67
C SER A 42 29.96 -14.29 -2.72
N GLY A 43 30.34 -13.83 -3.93
CA GLY A 43 30.94 -12.53 -4.18
C GLY A 43 29.91 -11.41 -4.19
N LEU A 44 28.66 -11.71 -4.56
CA LEU A 44 27.56 -10.75 -4.64
C LEU A 44 26.71 -10.74 -3.36
N VAL A 45 26.48 -11.91 -2.78
CA VAL A 45 25.51 -12.11 -1.70
C VAL A 45 26.22 -12.69 -0.47
N LYS A 46 26.05 -12.04 0.67
CA LYS A 46 26.41 -12.59 1.98
C LYS A 46 25.15 -13.05 2.69
N ILE A 47 25.09 -14.35 2.98
CA ILE A 47 24.01 -14.95 3.75
C ILE A 47 24.34 -14.73 5.23
N GLN A 48 23.41 -14.11 5.97
CA GLN A 48 23.54 -13.92 7.41
C GLN A 48 22.97 -15.16 8.10
N ASP A 49 23.80 -16.20 8.23
CA ASP A 49 23.40 -17.40 8.97
C ASP A 49 23.83 -17.28 10.43
N ASP A 50 22.97 -16.66 11.24
CA ASP A 50 23.15 -16.59 12.70
C ASP A 50 22.72 -17.89 13.40
N SER A 51 22.24 -18.88 12.65
CA SER A 51 21.70 -20.13 13.21
C SER A 51 22.63 -21.30 12.94
N SER A 52 22.92 -22.10 13.95
CA SER A 52 23.66 -23.36 13.81
C SER A 52 22.85 -24.49 13.15
N ALA A 53 21.63 -24.19 12.68
CA ALA A 53 20.72 -25.15 12.08
C ALA A 53 20.77 -25.05 10.55
N PRO A 54 20.79 -26.20 9.83
CA PRO A 54 20.78 -26.17 8.38
C PRO A 54 19.51 -25.48 7.87
N ALA A 55 19.70 -24.50 6.98
CA ALA A 55 18.63 -23.77 6.33
C ALA A 55 17.61 -24.73 5.70
N ARG A 56 16.34 -24.59 6.06
CA ARG A 56 15.27 -25.42 5.51
C ARG A 56 14.83 -24.89 4.15
N THR A 57 14.50 -25.81 3.23
CA THR A 57 13.89 -25.43 1.94
C THR A 57 12.69 -24.53 2.15
N GLY A 58 12.62 -23.43 1.39
CA GLY A 58 11.52 -22.47 1.43
C GLY A 58 11.52 -21.53 2.63
N GLN A 59 12.47 -21.67 3.56
CA GLN A 59 12.68 -20.70 4.62
C GLN A 59 13.31 -19.42 4.04
N LEU A 60 12.84 -18.27 4.52
CA LEU A 60 13.45 -16.98 4.22
C LEU A 60 14.67 -16.78 5.14
N ILE A 61 15.82 -16.53 4.52
CA ILE A 61 17.09 -16.33 5.20
C ILE A 61 17.53 -14.89 4.94
N PRO A 62 17.93 -14.12 5.96
CA PRO A 62 18.42 -12.77 5.75
C PRO A 62 19.71 -12.79 4.92
N ILE A 63 19.77 -11.90 3.95
CA ILE A 63 20.95 -11.71 3.10
C ILE A 63 21.32 -10.23 3.03
N THR A 64 22.58 -10.01 2.68
CA THR A 64 23.09 -8.71 2.29
C THR A 64 23.71 -8.78 0.91
N VAL A 65 23.44 -7.77 0.08
CA VAL A 65 24.03 -7.61 -1.25
C VAL A 65 24.76 -6.28 -1.26
N GLU A 66 26.02 -6.27 -1.70
CA GLU A 66 26.80 -5.04 -1.80
C GLU A 66 26.56 -4.38 -3.16
N SER A 67 26.20 -3.10 -3.17
CA SER A 67 26.16 -2.30 -4.39
C SER A 67 27.58 -1.91 -4.80
N ARG A 68 27.92 -2.15 -6.06
CA ARG A 68 29.27 -1.89 -6.59
C ARG A 68 29.50 -0.44 -6.98
N ASP A 69 28.46 0.19 -7.49
CA ASP A 69 28.51 1.56 -7.99
C ASP A 69 28.40 2.60 -6.87
N GLN A 70 27.63 2.28 -5.82
CA GLN A 70 27.29 3.22 -4.76
C GLN A 70 27.86 2.83 -3.39
N GLY A 71 28.41 1.62 -3.23
CA GLY A 71 29.14 1.19 -2.03
C GLY A 71 28.27 1.06 -0.77
N PHE A 72 26.95 0.94 -0.92
CA PHE A 72 26.05 0.64 0.20
C PHE A 72 25.69 -0.85 0.24
N ILE A 73 25.19 -1.26 1.40
CA ILE A 73 24.71 -2.62 1.65
C ILE A 73 23.19 -2.65 1.52
N ILE A 74 22.68 -3.55 0.69
CA ILE A 74 21.26 -3.83 0.49
C ILE A 74 20.88 -5.02 1.35
N HIS A 75 19.95 -4.82 2.27
CA HIS A 75 19.39 -5.91 3.07
C HIS A 75 18.22 -6.55 2.32
N GLY A 76 18.15 -7.87 2.31
CA GLY A 76 17.09 -8.61 1.66
C GLY A 76 16.87 -9.98 2.29
N HIS A 77 16.12 -10.82 1.59
CA HIS A 77 15.92 -12.21 1.96
C HIS A 77 16.24 -13.13 0.79
N ALA A 78 16.67 -14.34 1.10
CA ALA A 78 16.78 -15.42 0.15
C ALA A 78 15.85 -16.57 0.51
N ALA A 79 15.33 -17.27 -0.49
CA ALA A 79 14.70 -18.57 -0.30
C ALA A 79 15.52 -19.64 -1.03
N ILE A 80 15.91 -20.70 -0.31
CA ILE A 80 16.66 -21.83 -0.86
C ILE A 80 15.69 -22.94 -1.27
N ARG A 81 15.89 -23.49 -2.47
CA ARG A 81 15.15 -24.63 -3.01
C ARG A 81 15.97 -25.93 -2.87
N GLN A 82 15.30 -27.08 -2.96
CA GLN A 82 15.93 -28.41 -2.82
C GLN A 82 16.97 -28.74 -3.90
N ASP A 83 16.95 -28.05 -5.03
CA ASP A 83 17.85 -28.25 -6.16
C ASP A 83 19.06 -27.29 -6.17
N GLY A 84 19.36 -26.68 -5.01
CA GLY A 84 20.48 -25.75 -4.87
C GLY A 84 20.19 -24.33 -5.38
N LEU A 85 19.01 -24.09 -5.97
CA LEU A 85 18.65 -22.75 -6.42
C LEU A 85 18.35 -21.83 -5.23
N ILE A 86 18.85 -20.61 -5.30
CA ILE A 86 18.57 -19.53 -4.35
C ILE A 86 17.83 -18.40 -5.06
N TYR A 87 16.73 -17.97 -4.46
CA TYR A 87 15.92 -16.85 -4.96
C TYR A 87 16.15 -15.62 -4.09
N LEU A 88 16.69 -14.55 -4.68
CA LEU A 88 17.06 -13.33 -3.98
C LEU A 88 15.91 -12.31 -4.05
N MET A 89 15.42 -11.87 -2.90
CA MET A 89 14.37 -10.86 -2.74
C MET A 89 14.98 -9.64 -2.07
N ILE A 90 15.33 -8.64 -2.88
CA ILE A 90 15.84 -7.35 -2.40
C ILE A 90 14.77 -6.25 -2.58
N PRO A 91 14.62 -5.34 -1.61
CA PRO A 91 13.70 -4.22 -1.71
C PRO A 91 14.19 -3.22 -2.77
N LEU A 92 13.26 -2.57 -3.48
CA LEU A 92 13.62 -1.45 -4.35
C LEU A 92 13.82 -0.19 -3.50
N PHE A 93 14.80 0.63 -3.84
CA PHE A 93 14.86 2.00 -3.33
C PHE A 93 13.60 2.74 -3.79
N GLY A 94 12.72 3.07 -2.83
CA GLY A 94 11.41 3.67 -3.09
C GLY A 94 10.22 2.74 -2.92
N ASP A 95 10.43 1.43 -2.70
CA ASP A 95 9.36 0.59 -2.17
C ASP A 95 9.11 1.00 -0.71
N PRO A 96 7.87 1.33 -0.35
CA PRO A 96 7.56 1.70 1.01
C PRO A 96 7.93 0.55 1.95
N SER A 97 8.63 0.86 3.04
CA SER A 97 8.91 -0.13 4.06
C SER A 97 7.58 -0.75 4.56
N PRO A 98 7.59 -1.98 5.08
CA PRO A 98 6.40 -2.57 5.71
C PRO A 98 5.80 -1.63 6.78
N ASP A 99 6.66 -0.93 7.51
CA ASP A 99 6.27 0.10 8.50
C ASP A 99 5.63 1.33 7.85
N PHE A 100 6.08 1.73 6.66
CA PHE A 100 5.46 2.80 5.89
C PHE A 100 4.09 2.39 5.35
N GLU A 101 3.92 1.16 4.86
CA GLU A 101 2.60 0.67 4.44
C GLU A 101 1.63 0.57 5.63
N LEU A 102 2.12 0.11 6.77
CA LEU A 102 1.37 0.13 8.03
C LEU A 102 0.99 1.57 8.41
N GLY A 103 1.95 2.50 8.38
CA GLY A 103 1.73 3.92 8.62
C GLY A 103 0.73 4.56 7.65
N ARG A 104 0.76 4.15 6.38
CA ARG A 104 -0.19 4.60 5.34
C ARG A 104 -1.60 4.08 5.60
N SER A 105 -1.73 2.83 6.03
CA SER A 105 -3.03 2.26 6.41
C SER A 105 -3.63 2.96 7.64
N VAL A 106 -2.80 3.24 8.65
CA VAL A 106 -3.19 4.00 9.85
C VAL A 106 -3.54 5.44 9.49
N GLY A 107 -2.78 6.08 8.60
CA GLY A 107 -3.04 7.44 8.12
C GLY A 107 -4.37 7.56 7.38
N LYS A 108 -4.69 6.62 6.48
CA LYS A 108 -5.99 6.57 5.79
C LYS A 108 -7.15 6.40 6.76
N GLU A 109 -6.99 5.55 7.77
CA GLU A 109 -8.02 5.36 8.80
C GLU A 109 -8.18 6.61 9.68
N GLN A 110 -7.09 7.29 10.03
CA GLN A 110 -7.16 8.58 10.74
C GLN A 110 -7.83 9.68 9.90
N GLU A 111 -7.52 9.79 8.60
CA GLU A 111 -8.18 10.74 7.71
C GLU A 111 -9.67 10.44 7.57
N ARG A 112 -10.04 9.17 7.42
CA ARG A 112 -11.44 8.74 7.39
C ARG A 112 -12.18 9.16 8.67
N ARG A 113 -11.56 8.97 9.83
CA ARG A 113 -12.12 9.42 11.12
C ARG A 113 -12.25 10.95 11.19
N ARG A 114 -11.24 11.70 10.77
CA ARG A 114 -11.29 13.17 10.73
C ARG A 114 -12.41 13.66 9.82
N PHE A 115 -12.54 13.09 8.63
CA PHE A 115 -13.59 13.45 7.68
C PHE A 115 -14.97 13.13 8.24
N ARG A 116 -15.15 11.96 8.88
CA ARG A 116 -16.41 11.59 9.52
C ARG A 116 -16.79 12.56 10.64
N ASN A 117 -15.83 12.92 11.49
CA ASN A 117 -16.07 13.89 12.57
C ASN A 117 -16.42 15.26 11.99
N TYR A 118 -15.72 15.72 10.96
CA TYR A 118 -16.04 16.97 10.28
C TYR A 118 -17.48 16.98 9.72
N LEU A 119 -17.90 15.88 9.07
CA LEU A 119 -19.27 15.75 8.56
C LEU A 119 -20.31 15.82 9.69
N HIS A 120 -20.13 15.06 10.77
CA HIS A 120 -21.08 15.03 11.87
C HIS A 120 -21.10 16.31 12.70
N GLU A 121 -19.93 16.89 13.00
CA GLU A 121 -19.83 18.02 13.91
C GLU A 121 -20.11 19.36 13.20
N GLN A 122 -19.72 19.51 11.94
CA GLN A 122 -19.83 20.81 11.25
C GLN A 122 -20.97 20.88 10.23
N LEU A 123 -21.18 19.82 9.45
CA LEU A 123 -22.13 19.87 8.33
C LEU A 123 -23.54 19.40 8.69
N HIS A 124 -23.65 18.37 9.53
CA HIS A 124 -24.94 17.79 9.90
C HIS A 124 -25.89 18.79 10.60
N PRO A 125 -25.46 19.61 11.58
CA PRO A 125 -26.35 20.57 12.23
C PRO A 125 -26.87 21.65 11.27
N GLY A 126 -26.01 22.12 10.36
CA GLY A 126 -26.37 23.11 9.35
C GLY A 126 -27.41 22.58 8.36
N LEU A 127 -27.23 21.34 7.89
CA LEU A 127 -28.18 20.69 6.98
C LEU A 127 -29.53 20.41 7.66
N LEU A 128 -29.53 19.94 8.91
CA LEU A 128 -30.77 19.77 9.69
C LEU A 128 -31.53 21.09 9.86
N SER A 129 -30.82 22.19 10.09
CA SER A 129 -31.42 23.52 10.18
C SER A 129 -32.09 23.95 8.86
N VAL A 130 -31.44 23.69 7.72
CA VAL A 130 -32.01 23.96 6.40
C VAL A 130 -33.27 23.13 6.15
N VAL A 131 -33.23 21.82 6.42
CA VAL A 131 -34.42 20.95 6.29
C VAL A 131 -35.57 21.43 7.16
N SER A 132 -35.28 21.78 8.42
CA SER A 132 -36.29 22.31 9.35
C SER A 132 -36.88 23.63 8.85
N SER A 133 -36.06 24.50 8.25
CA SER A 133 -36.50 25.78 7.66
C SER A 133 -37.40 25.57 6.44
N VAL A 134 -37.06 24.60 5.59
CA VAL A 134 -37.86 24.22 4.42
C VAL A 134 -39.23 23.66 4.84
N GLU A 135 -39.27 22.75 5.82
CA GLU A 135 -40.52 22.19 6.33
C GLU A 135 -41.39 23.27 7.02
N SER A 136 -40.79 24.20 7.75
CA SER A 136 -41.50 25.34 8.36
C SER A 136 -42.12 26.27 7.31
N LEU A 137 -41.37 26.60 6.24
CA LEU A 137 -41.89 27.39 5.12
C LEU A 137 -43.01 26.66 4.39
N ARG A 138 -42.85 25.35 4.16
CA ARG A 138 -43.88 24.52 3.55
C ARG A 138 -45.17 24.53 4.37
N ALA A 139 -45.09 24.30 5.67
CA ALA A 139 -46.27 24.31 6.54
C ALA A 139 -46.99 25.67 6.55
N ARG A 140 -46.27 26.77 6.37
CA ARG A 140 -46.88 28.10 6.20
C ARG A 140 -47.62 28.25 4.86
N LEU A 141 -46.98 27.85 3.76
CA LEU A 141 -47.57 27.96 2.41
C LEU A 141 -48.77 27.03 2.21
N GLU A 142 -48.76 25.85 2.83
CA GLU A 142 -49.90 24.92 2.84
C GLU A 142 -51.12 25.56 3.51
N ASN A 143 -50.92 26.33 4.59
CA ASN A 143 -52.00 27.09 5.24
C ASN A 143 -52.50 28.28 4.40
N GLU A 144 -51.69 28.78 3.47
CA GLU A 144 -52.00 29.92 2.59
C GLU A 144 -52.53 29.48 1.20
N ASN A 145 -52.63 28.18 0.91
CA ASN A 145 -52.97 27.61 -0.41
C ASN A 145 -52.08 28.13 -1.56
N GLU A 146 -50.81 28.41 -1.26
CA GLU A 146 -49.85 28.93 -2.21
C GLU A 146 -49.34 27.83 -3.18
N PRO A 147 -49.27 28.08 -4.50
CA PRO A 147 -48.87 27.08 -5.50
C PRO A 147 -47.39 26.64 -5.39
N THR A 148 -46.57 27.34 -4.60
CA THR A 148 -45.15 27.04 -4.38
C THR A 148 -44.91 25.88 -3.40
N GLU A 149 -45.94 25.38 -2.70
CA GLU A 149 -45.83 24.29 -1.73
C GLU A 149 -45.24 23.00 -2.35
N ALA A 150 -45.69 22.65 -3.57
CA ALA A 150 -45.26 21.43 -4.24
C ALA A 150 -43.75 21.40 -4.58
N ALA A 151 -43.18 22.56 -4.95
CA ALA A 151 -41.76 22.69 -5.25
C ALA A 151 -40.90 22.60 -3.97
N LEU A 152 -41.36 23.21 -2.88
CA LEU A 152 -40.68 23.13 -1.58
C LEU A 152 -40.71 21.72 -0.98
N LYS A 153 -41.81 20.98 -1.20
CA LYS A 153 -41.92 19.57 -0.81
C LYS A 153 -40.89 18.68 -1.51
N ASP A 154 -40.70 18.84 -2.83
CA ASP A 154 -39.67 18.09 -3.58
C ASP A 154 -38.26 18.43 -3.07
N ILE A 155 -37.97 19.70 -2.79
CA ILE A 155 -36.68 20.13 -2.22
C ILE A 155 -36.43 19.50 -0.84
N GLY A 156 -37.42 19.53 0.06
CA GLY A 156 -37.32 18.94 1.39
C GLY A 156 -37.08 17.42 1.36
N GLN A 157 -37.78 16.71 0.47
CA GLN A 157 -37.60 15.27 0.28
C GLN A 157 -36.21 14.91 -0.26
N ARG A 158 -35.69 15.67 -1.24
CA ARG A 158 -34.33 15.46 -1.78
C ARG A 158 -33.24 15.68 -0.74
N LEU A 159 -33.38 16.72 0.07
CA LEU A 159 -32.44 17.02 1.16
C LEU A 159 -32.48 15.93 2.25
N SER A 160 -33.67 15.47 2.62
CA SER A 160 -33.85 14.40 3.61
C SER A 160 -33.27 13.07 3.12
N HIS A 161 -33.50 12.73 1.84
CA HIS A 161 -32.90 11.55 1.22
C HIS A 161 -31.37 11.64 1.18
N PHE A 162 -30.82 12.80 0.81
CA PHE A 162 -29.38 13.01 0.78
C PHE A 162 -28.73 12.84 2.16
N LEU A 163 -29.35 13.38 3.21
CA LEU A 163 -28.88 13.19 4.59
C LEU A 163 -28.83 11.72 5.01
N ARG A 164 -29.89 10.97 4.70
CA ARG A 164 -29.94 9.54 5.02
C ARG A 164 -28.86 8.73 4.29
N VAL A 165 -28.60 9.04 3.02
CA VAL A 165 -27.52 8.38 2.25
C VAL A 165 -26.13 8.71 2.83
N LEU A 166 -25.94 9.93 3.35
CA LEU A 166 -24.70 10.29 4.04
C LEU A 166 -24.53 9.51 5.35
N GLU A 167 -25.60 9.30 6.12
CA GLU A 167 -25.56 8.53 7.37
C GLU A 167 -25.30 7.02 7.13
N GLU A 168 -25.81 6.45 6.03
CA GLU A 168 -25.63 5.02 5.74
C GLU A 168 -24.23 4.69 5.18
N LYS A 169 -23.52 5.68 4.61
CA LYS A 169 -22.21 5.46 3.96
C LYS A 169 -20.99 5.78 4.81
N PHE A 170 -21.15 6.47 5.95
CA PHE A 170 -20.04 6.97 6.79
C PHE A 170 -20.20 6.59 8.26
#